data_AF-A0A9C9W6P8-F1
#
_entry.id   AF-A0A9C9W6P8-F1
#
_cell.length_a   1.000
_cell.length_b   1.000
_cell.length_c   1.000
_cell.angle_alpha   90.00
_cell.angle_beta   90.00
_cell.angle_gamma   90.00
#
_symmetry.space_group_name_H-M   'P 1'
#
loop_
_entity.id
_entity.type
_entity.pdbx_description
1 polymer ?
#
loop_
_entity_poly.entity_id
_entity_poly.type
_entity_poly.pdbx_seq_one_letter_code
_entity_poly.pdbx_strand_id
1 'polypeptide(L)'
;MGIYSVDRLIAEARRLAAEFRRTTGKPLPGVSGEIAEHDAARLLDLELCKDRSGGCDAIGRGARAGRRIQIKGRVIFDEGKSGQRIGQLRLEQDWDSVVLVIMDENYEATEIYEAMREDILEAMEEAGGSARRKRGAMSVARFRIISQLVWTREEGEIGDAIWDNRSDG
;
A
#
# COMPACT_ATOMS: atom_id res chain seq x y z
N MET A 1 22.48 -3.21 22.65
CA MET A 1 21.47 -4.27 22.42
C MET A 1 21.39 -4.43 20.92
N GLY A 2 21.82 -5.59 20.40
CA GLY A 2 22.27 -5.75 19.01
C GLY A 2 21.28 -5.24 17.96
N ILE A 3 21.60 -4.08 17.39
CA ILE A 3 20.84 -3.46 16.30
C ILE A 3 21.19 -4.26 15.04
N TYR A 4 20.42 -5.29 14.74
CA TYR A 4 20.15 -5.49 13.32
C TYR A 4 19.48 -4.20 12.86
N SER A 5 20.07 -3.49 11.89
CA SER A 5 19.35 -2.38 11.29
C SER A 5 18.04 -2.96 10.76
N VAL A 6 16.91 -2.31 11.04
CA VAL A 6 15.58 -2.79 10.61
C VAL A 6 15.60 -3.17 9.13
N ASP A 7 16.34 -2.43 8.31
CA ASP A 7 16.60 -2.71 6.90
C ASP A 7 17.19 -4.11 6.64
N ARG A 8 18.12 -4.59 7.46
CA ARG A 8 18.68 -5.94 7.31
C ARG A 8 17.65 -7.02 7.61
N LEU A 9 16.85 -6.84 8.67
CA LEU A 9 15.78 -7.78 9.01
C LEU A 9 14.73 -7.83 7.91
N ILE A 10 14.36 -6.67 7.35
CA ILE A 10 13.43 -6.60 6.22
C ILE A 10 14.02 -7.27 4.98
N ALA A 11 15.30 -7.04 4.67
CA ALA A 11 15.97 -7.70 3.54
C ALA A 11 16.03 -9.23 3.69
N GLU A 12 16.29 -9.73 4.89
CA GLU A 12 16.26 -11.18 5.18
C GLU A 12 14.84 -11.75 5.10
N ALA A 13 13.85 -11.05 5.65
CA ALA A 13 12.44 -11.43 5.55
C ALA A 13 11.98 -11.49 4.10
N ARG A 14 12.38 -10.51 3.27
CA ARG A 14 12.10 -10.46 1.83
C ARG A 14 12.66 -11.68 1.11
N ARG A 15 13.95 -11.99 1.34
CA ARG A 15 14.62 -13.16 0.76
C ARG A 15 13.92 -14.46 1.16
N LEU A 16 13.63 -14.64 2.45
CA LEU A 16 12.97 -15.82 2.98
C LEU A 16 11.56 -15.97 2.41
N ALA A 17 10.79 -14.90 2.30
CA ALA A 17 9.43 -14.94 1.76
C ALA A 17 9.42 -15.37 0.27
N ALA A 18 10.35 -14.84 -0.53
CA ALA A 18 10.50 -15.21 -1.93
C ALA A 18 10.94 -16.68 -2.08
N GLU A 19 11.91 -17.15 -1.30
CA GLU A 19 12.39 -18.54 -1.32
C GLU A 19 11.33 -19.52 -0.83
N PHE A 20 10.62 -19.18 0.24
CA PHE A 20 9.52 -19.97 0.79
C PHE A 20 8.45 -20.18 -0.29
N ARG A 21 8.08 -19.13 -1.03
CA ARG A 21 7.12 -19.27 -2.13
C ARG A 21 7.66 -20.13 -3.26
N ARG A 22 8.89 -19.90 -3.74
CA ARG A 22 9.49 -20.71 -4.81
C ARG A 22 9.51 -22.20 -4.45
N THR A 23 9.78 -22.50 -3.19
CA THR A 23 9.88 -23.86 -2.68
C THR A 23 8.52 -24.51 -2.42
N THR A 24 7.55 -23.77 -1.86
CA THR A 24 6.28 -24.35 -1.38
C THR A 24 5.07 -24.05 -2.27
N GLY A 25 5.21 -23.14 -3.23
CA GLY A 25 4.11 -22.59 -4.03
C GLY A 25 3.16 -21.65 -3.28
N LYS A 26 3.40 -21.40 -1.98
CA LYS A 26 2.52 -20.57 -1.12
C LYS A 26 3.27 -19.35 -0.59
N PRO A 27 2.62 -18.19 -0.43
CA PRO A 27 3.25 -17.02 0.17
C PRO A 27 3.52 -17.24 1.67
N LEU A 28 4.60 -16.66 2.18
CA LEU A 28 4.89 -16.64 3.62
C LEU A 28 3.89 -15.71 4.34
N PRO A 29 3.06 -16.21 5.27
CA PRO A 29 2.02 -15.39 5.91
C PRO A 29 2.61 -14.30 6.82
N GLY A 30 1.99 -13.11 6.80
CA GLY A 30 2.32 -12.05 7.76
C GLY A 30 3.70 -11.41 7.57
N VAL A 31 4.23 -11.41 6.34
CA VAL A 31 5.51 -10.73 6.02
C VAL A 31 5.33 -9.64 4.96
N SER A 32 4.39 -9.80 4.02
CA SER A 32 4.15 -8.80 2.97
C SER A 32 3.71 -7.43 3.50
N GLY A 33 3.01 -7.39 4.64
CA GLY A 33 2.53 -6.12 5.20
C GLY A 33 3.67 -5.31 5.81
N GLU A 34 4.52 -5.99 6.55
CA GLU A 34 5.70 -5.46 7.24
C GLU A 34 6.73 -4.92 6.24
N ILE A 35 6.95 -5.67 5.16
CA ILE A 35 7.79 -5.22 4.04
C ILE A 35 7.19 -3.98 3.38
N ALA A 36 5.90 -3.98 3.07
CA ALA A 36 5.23 -2.84 2.44
C ALA A 36 5.25 -1.58 3.31
N GLU A 37 5.03 -1.71 4.62
CA GLU A 37 5.13 -0.59 5.57
C GLU A 37 6.53 0.00 5.59
N HIS A 38 7.56 -0.85 5.67
CA HIS A 38 8.95 -0.41 5.66
C HIS A 38 9.32 0.29 4.34
N ASP A 39 8.96 -0.30 3.20
CA ASP A 39 9.24 0.27 1.89
C ASP A 39 8.50 1.60 1.70
N ALA A 40 7.21 1.69 2.03
CA ALA A 40 6.47 2.94 1.94
C ALA A 40 7.07 4.04 2.82
N ALA A 41 7.44 3.71 4.06
CA ALA A 41 8.05 4.69 4.96
C ALA A 41 9.39 5.21 4.44
N ARG A 42 10.22 4.32 3.88
CA ARG A 42 11.52 4.69 3.33
C ARG A 42 11.40 5.46 2.01
N LEU A 43 10.47 5.07 1.15
CA LEU A 43 10.38 5.58 -0.23
C LEU A 43 9.55 6.87 -0.34
N LEU A 44 8.63 7.12 0.60
CA LEU A 44 7.75 8.31 0.61
C LEU A 44 8.00 9.26 1.79
N ASP A 45 9.10 9.06 2.53
CA ASP A 45 9.44 9.82 3.75
C ASP A 45 8.31 9.83 4.79
N LEU A 46 7.92 8.65 5.30
CA LEU A 46 6.86 8.50 6.31
C LEU A 46 7.43 8.07 7.67
N GLU A 47 6.78 8.49 8.75
CA GLU A 47 7.04 8.01 10.10
C GLU A 47 6.07 6.88 10.47
N LEU A 48 6.58 5.65 10.62
CA LEU A 48 5.75 4.54 11.09
C LEU A 48 5.24 4.76 12.52
N CYS A 49 3.95 4.54 12.73
CA CYS A 49 3.32 4.62 14.04
C CYS A 49 3.83 3.48 14.94
N LYS A 50 4.31 3.81 16.15
CA LYS A 50 4.73 2.81 17.15
C LYS A 50 3.54 1.99 17.69
N ASP A 51 2.38 2.64 17.80
CA ASP A 51 1.13 2.00 18.20
C ASP A 51 0.17 1.96 17.01
N ARG A 52 -0.15 0.74 16.56
CA ARG A 52 -0.98 0.44 15.38
C ARG A 52 -2.47 0.27 15.72
N SER A 53 -2.85 0.54 16.98
CA SER A 53 -4.22 0.44 17.48
C SER A 53 -5.17 1.47 16.85
N GLY A 54 -4.66 2.63 16.42
CA GLY A 54 -5.45 3.74 15.87
C GLY A 54 -5.87 3.61 14.39
N GLY A 55 -5.53 2.51 13.71
CA GLY A 55 -5.93 2.29 12.31
C GLY A 55 -5.13 3.06 11.25
N CYS A 56 -4.16 3.86 11.68
CA CYS A 56 -3.16 4.52 10.87
C CYS A 56 -1.82 3.78 11.04
N ASP A 57 -1.12 3.54 9.93
CA ASP A 57 0.14 2.79 9.90
C ASP A 57 1.36 3.75 9.93
N ALA A 58 1.21 4.96 9.37
CA ALA A 58 2.27 5.99 9.35
C ALA A 58 1.74 7.43 9.34
N ILE A 59 2.56 8.37 9.80
CA ILE A 59 2.33 9.82 9.65
C ILE A 59 3.24 10.36 8.55
N GLY A 60 2.68 11.08 7.59
CA GLY A 60 3.43 11.68 6.50
C GLY A 60 4.34 12.82 6.95
N ARG A 61 5.46 12.98 6.26
CA ARG A 61 6.40 14.11 6.38
C ARG A 61 6.46 14.85 5.03
N GLY A 62 7.25 15.94 4.97
CA GLY A 62 7.46 16.70 3.73
C GLY A 62 6.15 17.13 3.06
N ALA A 63 5.95 16.73 1.80
CA ALA A 63 4.72 17.02 1.04
C ALA A 63 3.44 16.41 1.65
N ARG A 64 3.60 15.39 2.50
CA ARG A 64 2.51 14.68 3.21
C ARG A 64 2.44 15.03 4.69
N ALA A 65 3.10 16.11 5.12
CA ALA A 65 3.23 16.48 6.53
C ALA A 65 1.89 16.41 7.29
N GLY A 66 1.86 15.58 8.33
CA GLY A 66 0.72 15.46 9.25
C GLY A 66 -0.43 14.57 8.76
N ARG A 67 -0.38 14.03 7.53
CA ARG A 67 -1.39 13.08 7.05
C ARG A 67 -1.26 11.74 7.78
N ARG A 68 -2.39 11.19 8.23
CA ARG A 68 -2.52 9.84 8.77
C ARG A 68 -2.72 8.85 7.64
N ILE A 69 -1.77 7.95 7.45
CA ILE A 69 -1.70 7.08 6.27
C ILE A 69 -1.91 5.63 6.69
N GLN A 70 -2.82 4.94 6.00
CA GLN A 70 -2.95 3.49 6.09
C GLN A 70 -2.18 2.83 4.94
N ILE A 71 -1.26 1.92 5.24
CA ILE A 71 -0.39 1.26 4.27
C ILE A 71 -0.91 -0.16 3.99
N LYS A 72 -0.98 -0.54 2.73
CA LYS A 72 -1.41 -1.87 2.27
C LYS A 72 -0.40 -2.40 1.29
N GLY A 73 0.00 -3.65 1.45
CA GLY A 73 0.94 -4.34 0.56
C GLY A 73 0.25 -5.38 -0.34
N ARG A 74 0.63 -5.42 -1.62
CA ARG A 74 0.26 -6.50 -2.53
C ARG A 74 1.41 -6.99 -3.39
N VAL A 75 1.65 -8.29 -3.29
CA VAL A 75 2.61 -9.01 -4.13
C VAL A 75 1.89 -9.55 -5.35
N ILE A 76 2.35 -9.17 -6.54
CA ILE A 76 1.82 -9.62 -7.83
C ILE A 76 2.76 -10.70 -8.35
N PHE A 77 2.31 -11.95 -8.25
CA PHE A 77 3.09 -13.12 -8.64
C PHE A 77 2.91 -13.56 -10.10
N ASP A 78 1.84 -13.08 -10.73
CA ASP A 78 1.43 -13.43 -12.09
C ASP A 78 0.52 -12.30 -12.58
N GLU A 79 1.02 -11.50 -13.51
CA GLU A 79 0.31 -10.35 -14.08
C GLU A 79 -0.93 -10.77 -14.87
N GLY A 80 -1.00 -12.03 -15.34
CA GLY A 80 -2.15 -12.58 -16.04
C GLY A 80 -3.33 -12.93 -15.12
N LYS A 81 -3.12 -12.98 -13.80
CA LYS A 81 -4.19 -13.28 -12.83
C LYS A 81 -4.95 -12.02 -12.44
N SER A 82 -6.12 -11.84 -13.06
CA SER A 82 -7.10 -10.84 -12.66
C SER A 82 -7.72 -11.15 -11.29
N GLY A 83 -8.27 -10.12 -10.63
CA GLY A 83 -9.02 -10.28 -9.37
C GLY A 83 -8.24 -10.08 -8.07
N GLN A 84 -7.01 -9.58 -8.13
CA GLN A 84 -6.26 -9.18 -6.93
C GLN A 84 -7.05 -8.14 -6.12
N ARG A 85 -7.09 -8.31 -4.79
CA ARG A 85 -7.84 -7.44 -3.88
C ARG A 85 -6.93 -6.82 -2.85
N ILE A 86 -7.10 -5.54 -2.56
CA ILE A 86 -6.38 -4.91 -1.43
C ILE A 86 -6.85 -5.54 -0.10
N GLY A 87 -6.01 -5.43 0.94
CA GLY A 87 -6.41 -5.80 2.29
C GLY A 87 -7.60 -4.94 2.76
N GLN A 88 -8.39 -5.45 3.70
CA GLN A 88 -9.54 -4.71 4.23
C GLN A 88 -9.11 -3.34 4.76
N LEU A 89 -9.81 -2.29 4.29
CA LEU A 89 -9.63 -0.94 4.79
C LEU A 89 -10.33 -0.74 6.15
N ARG A 90 -9.66 -0.07 7.08
CA ARG A 90 -10.22 0.23 8.41
C ARG A 90 -11.05 1.52 8.37
N LEU A 91 -12.20 1.49 7.72
CA LEU A 91 -13.01 2.69 7.44
C LEU A 91 -13.50 3.42 8.70
N GLU A 92 -13.68 2.71 9.81
CA GLU A 92 -14.15 3.28 11.08
C GLU A 92 -13.05 4.06 11.83
N GLN A 93 -11.81 3.95 11.37
CA GLN A 93 -10.66 4.61 11.98
C GLN A 93 -10.32 5.92 11.27
N ASP A 94 -9.60 6.75 12.00
CA ASP A 94 -9.16 8.06 11.55
C ASP A 94 -7.87 7.97 10.74
N TRP A 95 -8.00 8.10 9.43
CA TRP A 95 -6.92 8.16 8.45
C TRP A 95 -7.33 9.09 7.31
N ASP A 96 -6.35 9.73 6.68
CA ASP A 96 -6.53 10.76 5.66
C ASP A 96 -6.26 10.22 4.24
N SER A 97 -5.31 9.30 4.09
CA SER A 97 -5.05 8.60 2.82
C SER A 97 -4.68 7.13 3.01
N VAL A 98 -4.79 6.35 1.93
CA VAL A 98 -4.31 4.97 1.84
C VAL A 98 -3.19 4.90 0.83
N VAL A 99 -2.09 4.26 1.22
CA VAL A 99 -0.98 3.91 0.34
C VAL A 99 -1.02 2.42 0.01
N LEU A 100 -0.98 2.07 -1.27
CA LEU A 100 -0.88 0.70 -1.78
C LEU A 100 0.50 0.48 -2.39
N VAL A 101 1.30 -0.38 -1.78
CA VAL A 101 2.59 -0.82 -2.30
C VAL A 101 2.39 -2.08 -3.13
N ILE A 102 2.67 -1.98 -4.43
CA ILE A 102 2.74 -3.12 -5.34
C ILE A 102 4.17 -3.67 -5.30
N MET A 103 4.28 -4.98 -5.15
CA MET A 103 5.56 -5.70 -5.10
C MET A 103 5.58 -6.80 -6.16
N ASP A 104 6.76 -7.09 -6.69
CA ASP A 104 6.99 -8.25 -7.57
C ASP A 104 7.16 -9.55 -6.77
N GLU A 105 7.40 -10.67 -7.46
CA GLU A 105 7.56 -11.98 -6.84
C GLU A 105 8.77 -12.13 -5.89
N ASN A 106 9.75 -11.21 -5.99
CA ASN A 106 10.86 -11.10 -5.05
C ASN A 106 10.51 -10.20 -3.87
N TYR A 107 9.23 -9.84 -3.75
CA TYR A 107 8.67 -8.93 -2.77
C TYR A 107 9.23 -7.52 -2.89
N GLU A 108 9.95 -7.16 -3.95
CA GLU A 108 10.50 -5.81 -4.11
C GLU A 108 9.43 -4.83 -4.59
N ALA A 109 9.37 -3.63 -4.01
CA ALA A 109 8.42 -2.61 -4.43
C ALA A 109 8.64 -2.21 -5.90
N THR A 110 7.56 -2.17 -6.69
CA THR A 110 7.56 -1.76 -8.11
C THR A 110 6.85 -0.43 -8.30
N GLU A 111 5.70 -0.26 -7.65
CA GLU A 111 4.84 0.92 -7.75
C GLU A 111 4.23 1.22 -6.39
N ILE A 112 4.01 2.50 -6.11
CA ILE A 112 3.23 2.93 -4.95
C ILE A 112 2.14 3.88 -5.40
N TYR A 113 0.92 3.57 -4.99
CA TYR A 113 -0.27 4.38 -5.26
C TYR A 113 -0.80 5.00 -3.97
N GLU A 114 -1.25 6.24 -4.02
CA GLU A 114 -1.91 6.93 -2.92
C GLU A 114 -3.32 7.38 -3.34
N ALA A 115 -4.31 7.12 -2.49
CA ALA A 115 -5.68 7.60 -2.69
C ALA A 115 -6.17 8.31 -1.42
N MET A 116 -6.87 9.43 -1.60
CA MET A 116 -7.43 10.18 -0.48
C MET A 116 -8.67 9.48 0.05
N ARG A 117 -9.00 9.73 1.32
CA ARG A 117 -10.18 9.15 1.97
C ARG A 117 -11.46 9.42 1.20
N GLU A 118 -11.63 10.62 0.68
CA GLU A 118 -12.82 11.02 -0.08
C GLU A 118 -13.00 10.17 -1.35
N ASP A 119 -11.96 10.03 -2.18
CA ASP A 119 -11.99 9.21 -3.40
C ASP A 119 -12.33 7.75 -3.09
N ILE A 120 -11.77 7.21 -2.00
CA ILE A 120 -12.06 5.83 -1.56
C ILE A 120 -13.51 5.69 -1.13
N LEU A 121 -14.03 6.64 -0.35
CA LEU A 121 -15.42 6.59 0.11
C LEU A 121 -16.39 6.72 -1.06
N GLU A 122 -16.16 7.66 -1.97
CA GLU A 122 -16.96 7.85 -3.19
C GLU A 122 -16.96 6.58 -4.05
N ALA A 123 -15.78 6.03 -4.34
CA ALA A 123 -15.67 4.80 -5.12
C ALA A 123 -16.36 3.59 -4.47
N MET A 124 -16.44 3.56 -3.14
CA MET A 124 -17.17 2.53 -2.40
C MET A 124 -18.68 2.74 -2.40
N GLU A 125 -19.15 3.99 -2.50
CA GLU A 125 -20.58 4.31 -2.66
C GLU A 125 -21.09 3.94 -4.05
N GLU A 126 -20.34 4.30 -5.10
CA GLU A 126 -20.65 3.94 -6.49
C GLU A 126 -20.74 2.42 -6.70
N ALA A 127 -19.90 1.65 -6.03
CA ALA A 127 -19.81 0.20 -6.19
C ALA A 127 -20.99 -0.60 -5.59
N GLY A 128 -21.98 0.09 -5.00
CA GLY A 128 -23.31 -0.42 -4.66
C GLY A 128 -23.33 -1.67 -3.76
N GLY A 129 -23.53 -1.49 -2.45
CA GLY A 129 -23.89 -2.59 -1.54
C GLY A 129 -23.37 -2.45 -0.11
N SER A 130 -24.30 -2.37 0.86
CA SER A 130 -24.05 -2.24 2.30
C SER A 130 -23.02 -3.24 2.86
N ALA A 131 -23.05 -4.50 2.41
CA ALA A 131 -22.13 -5.55 2.87
C ALA A 131 -20.70 -5.42 2.35
N ARG A 132 -20.51 -4.88 1.14
CA ARG A 132 -19.19 -4.64 0.53
C ARG A 132 -18.56 -3.38 1.12
N ARG A 133 -19.40 -2.38 1.42
CA ARG A 133 -19.06 -1.17 2.18
C ARG A 133 -18.52 -1.50 3.58
N LYS A 134 -19.24 -2.33 4.35
CA LYS A 134 -18.83 -2.75 5.71
C LYS A 134 -17.52 -3.54 5.79
N ARG A 135 -17.10 -4.19 4.69
CA ARG A 135 -15.90 -5.04 4.67
C ARG A 135 -14.67 -4.37 4.06
N GLY A 136 -14.75 -3.10 3.64
CA GLY A 136 -13.59 -2.36 3.11
C GLY A 136 -12.89 -3.05 1.93
N ALA A 137 -13.63 -3.84 1.13
CA ALA A 137 -13.04 -4.76 0.18
C ALA A 137 -13.03 -4.18 -1.24
N MET A 138 -11.85 -3.87 -1.79
CA MET A 138 -11.67 -3.31 -3.13
C MET A 138 -10.66 -4.13 -3.96
N SER A 139 -10.76 -4.09 -5.30
CA SER A 139 -9.76 -4.70 -6.18
C SER A 139 -8.55 -3.77 -6.35
N VAL A 140 -7.38 -4.34 -6.65
CA VAL A 140 -6.19 -3.54 -7.01
C VAL A 140 -6.47 -2.67 -8.23
N ALA A 141 -7.13 -3.22 -9.25
CA ALA A 141 -7.50 -2.47 -10.45
C ALA A 141 -8.39 -1.26 -10.15
N ARG A 142 -9.40 -1.42 -9.28
CA ARG A 142 -10.25 -0.28 -8.88
C ARG A 142 -9.48 0.73 -8.05
N PHE A 143 -8.60 0.29 -7.17
CA PHE A 143 -7.74 1.19 -6.40
C PHE A 143 -6.86 2.04 -7.32
N ARG A 144 -6.20 1.41 -8.31
CA ARG A 144 -5.38 2.12 -9.31
C ARG A 144 -6.14 3.21 -10.07
N ILE A 145 -7.43 3.03 -10.35
CA ILE A 145 -8.27 4.02 -11.05
C ILE A 145 -8.51 5.26 -10.20
N ILE A 146 -8.64 5.10 -8.88
CA ILE A 146 -9.03 6.18 -7.96
C ILE A 146 -7.84 6.77 -7.19
N SER A 147 -6.63 6.35 -7.55
CA SER A 147 -5.39 6.69 -6.85
C SER A 147 -4.41 7.37 -7.78
N GLN A 148 -3.51 8.15 -7.19
CA GLN A 148 -2.36 8.70 -7.88
C GLN A 148 -1.18 7.73 -7.77
N LEU A 149 -0.42 7.57 -8.86
CA LEU A 149 0.87 6.90 -8.81
C LEU A 149 1.90 7.88 -8.24
N VAL A 150 2.43 7.60 -7.05
CA VAL A 150 3.31 8.53 -6.31
C VAL A 150 4.76 8.05 -6.26
N TRP A 151 5.02 6.81 -6.68
CA TRP A 151 6.39 6.29 -6.76
C TRP A 151 6.47 5.11 -7.74
N THR A 152 7.57 5.02 -8.48
CA THR A 152 7.97 3.83 -9.25
C THR A 152 9.41 3.46 -8.97
N ARG A 153 9.76 2.21 -9.24
CA ARG A 153 11.14 1.73 -9.14
C ARG A 153 12.09 2.50 -10.06
N GLU A 154 11.60 2.89 -11.23
CA GLU A 154 12.35 3.53 -12.28
C GLU A 154 12.55 5.03 -12.03
N GLU A 155 11.51 5.73 -11.55
CA GLU A 155 11.50 7.19 -11.44
C GLU A 155 11.71 7.69 -10.00
N GLY A 156 11.54 6.81 -9.01
CA GLY A 156 11.51 7.22 -7.60
C GLY A 156 10.19 7.90 -7.25
N GLU A 157 10.22 8.86 -6.33
CA GLU A 157 9.02 9.61 -5.94
C GLU A 157 8.58 10.54 -7.07
N ILE A 158 7.33 10.38 -7.49
CA ILE A 158 6.70 11.20 -8.53
C ILE A 158 6.06 12.40 -7.83
N GLY A 159 6.66 13.58 -8.02
CA GLY A 159 6.11 14.84 -7.52
C GLY A 159 4.97 15.36 -8.39
N ASP A 160 4.04 16.11 -7.78
CA ASP A 160 2.89 16.73 -8.44
C ASP A 160 3.31 17.69 -9.56
N ALA A 161 3.47 17.19 -10.78
CA ALA A 161 3.10 17.95 -11.96
C ALA A 161 1.57 17.81 -12.10
N ILE A 162 0.84 18.64 -11.35
CA ILE A 162 -0.60 18.96 -11.45
C ILE A 162 -1.34 18.08 -12.47
N TRP A 163 -1.89 16.95 -12.01
CA TRP A 163 -2.83 16.19 -12.81
C TRP A 163 -4.25 16.59 -12.39
N ASP A 164 -4.77 17.60 -13.08
CA ASP A 164 -6.16 18.02 -13.00
C ASP A 164 -7.03 16.93 -13.64
N ASN A 165 -7.63 16.06 -12.83
CA ASN A 165 -8.57 15.06 -13.34
C ASN A 165 -9.95 15.66 -13.69
N ARG A 166 -9.99 16.94 -14.04
CA ARG A 166 -11.12 17.61 -14.69
C ARG A 166 -10.65 18.19 -16.01
N SER A 167 -10.55 17.34 -17.02
CA SER A 167 -10.48 17.79 -18.41
C SER A 167 -11.31 16.85 -19.29
N ASP A 168 -12.48 17.39 -19.64
CA ASP A 168 -13.29 17.16 -20.83
C ASP A 168 -14.06 15.83 -21.02
N GLY A 169 -15.39 15.98 -21.06
CA GLY A 169 -16.35 15.03 -21.65
C GLY A 169 -17.77 15.15 -21.13
#